data_AF-A0A349N9U7-F1
#
_entry.id   AF-A0A349N9U7-F1
#
_cell.length_a   1.000
_cell.length_b   1.000
_cell.length_c   1.000
_cell.angle_alpha   90.00
_cell.angle_beta   90.00
_cell.angle_gamma   90.00
#
_symmetry.space_group_name_H-M   'P 1'
#
loop_
_entity.id
_entity.type
_entity.pdbx_description
1 polymer ?
#
loop_
_entity_poly.entity_id
_entity_poly.type
_entity_poly.pdbx_seq_one_letter_code
_entity_poly.pdbx_strand_id
1 'polypeptide(L)'
;MSTPLKNAFLGSLIADAAAMPVHWYYDTQALDRDYPEFSIYTAPKNPHPDSILWRSKYNPGNRKVDILHDQARYWGKRGVHYHQFLSAGGNTLNYRLAIELYRLILDRGKYQPEE
;
A
#
# COMPACT_ATOMS: atom_id res chain seq x y z
N MET A 1 1.09 10.69 -24.77
CA MET A 1 2.06 10.95 -23.68
C MET A 1 3.46 10.65 -24.18
N SER A 2 4.47 11.44 -23.82
CA SER A 2 5.86 11.17 -24.26
C SER A 2 6.44 9.93 -23.56
N THR A 3 7.41 9.26 -24.19
CA THR A 3 8.09 8.09 -23.62
C THR A 3 8.66 8.34 -22.21
N PRO A 4 9.29 9.49 -21.91
CA PRO A 4 9.78 9.78 -20.56
C PRO A 4 8.69 9.77 -19.49
N LEU A 5 7.52 10.36 -19.78
CA LEU A 5 6.42 10.41 -18.81
C LEU A 5 5.79 9.04 -18.57
N LYS A 6 5.68 8.22 -19.62
CA LYS A 6 5.23 6.82 -19.48
C LYS A 6 6.21 6.02 -18.61
N ASN A 7 7.50 6.19 -18.83
CA ASN A 7 8.53 5.52 -18.04
C ASN A 7 8.55 6.01 -16.59
N ALA A 8 8.33 7.31 -16.34
CA ALA A 8 8.21 7.86 -15.00
C ALA A 8 7.01 7.25 -14.25
N PHE A 9 5.86 7.12 -14.91
CA PHE A 9 4.68 6.49 -14.32
C PHE A 9 4.89 5.00 -14.05
N LEU A 10 5.50 4.25 -14.97
CA LEU A 10 5.84 2.84 -14.72
C LEU A 10 6.85 2.70 -13.58
N GLY A 11 7.87 3.55 -13.55
CA GLY A 11 8.89 3.55 -12.50
C GLY A 11 8.31 3.83 -11.12
N SER A 12 7.31 4.72 -11.02
CA SER A 12 6.64 5.00 -9.76
C SER A 12 5.79 3.83 -9.26
N LEU A 13 5.15 3.07 -10.16
CA LEU A 13 4.47 1.81 -9.83
C LEU A 13 5.45 0.75 -9.32
N ILE A 14 6.61 0.61 -9.95
CA ILE A 14 7.65 -0.33 -9.50
C ILE A 14 8.17 0.08 -8.12
N ALA A 15 8.42 1.37 -7.90
CA ALA A 15 8.92 1.89 -6.63
C ALA A 15 7.94 1.66 -5.48
N ASP A 16 6.64 1.86 -5.70
CA ASP A 16 5.61 1.56 -4.69
C ASP A 16 5.52 0.07 -4.37
N ALA A 17 5.56 -0.79 -5.39
CA ALA A 17 5.59 -2.24 -5.18
C ALA A 17 6.84 -2.69 -4.40
N ALA A 18 8.00 -2.07 -4.66
CA ALA A 18 9.24 -2.29 -3.92
C ALA A 18 9.13 -1.81 -2.45
N ALA A 19 8.52 -0.65 -2.21
CA ALA A 19 8.42 -0.10 -0.86
C ALA A 19 7.36 -0.82 0.01
N MET A 20 6.35 -1.40 -0.63
CA MET A 20 5.21 -2.04 0.03
C MET A 20 5.58 -3.09 1.11
N PRO A 21 6.42 -4.11 0.86
CA PRO A 21 6.74 -5.14 1.86
C PRO A 21 7.56 -4.64 3.07
N VAL A 22 8.28 -3.52 2.91
CA VAL A 22 9.13 -2.91 3.95
C VAL A 22 8.54 -1.64 4.53
N HIS A 23 7.27 -1.37 4.23
CA HIS A 23 6.56 -0.17 4.68
C HIS A 23 6.55 -0.09 6.22
N TRP A 24 7.09 1.00 6.75
CA TRP A 24 7.21 1.27 8.20
C TRP A 24 8.02 0.24 8.98
N TYR A 25 9.13 -0.25 8.41
CA TYR A 25 10.26 -0.68 9.23
C TYR A 25 11.02 0.56 9.71
N TYR A 26 11.09 0.73 11.03
CA TYR A 26 11.91 1.75 11.68
C TYR A 26 13.21 1.14 12.23
N ASP A 27 13.19 -0.14 12.62
CA ASP A 27 14.38 -0.94 12.92
C ASP A 27 14.93 -1.55 11.61
N THR A 28 16.02 -0.99 11.10
CA THR A 28 16.68 -1.49 9.90
C THR A 28 17.30 -2.88 10.10
N GLN A 29 17.70 -3.24 11.33
CA GLN A 29 18.19 -4.60 11.59
C GLN A 29 17.04 -5.60 11.52
N ALA A 30 15.83 -5.23 11.92
CA ALA A 30 14.65 -6.05 11.72
C ALA A 30 14.34 -6.22 10.23
N LEU A 31 14.45 -5.15 9.44
CA LEU A 31 14.31 -5.20 7.98
C LEU A 31 15.30 -6.19 7.38
N ASP A 32 16.58 -6.10 7.72
CA ASP A 32 17.62 -6.99 7.20
C ASP A 32 17.42 -8.45 7.63
N ARG A 33 16.92 -8.69 8.84
CA ARG A 33 16.56 -10.05 9.31
C ARG A 33 15.36 -10.62 8.54
N ASP A 34 14.35 -9.79 8.30
CA ASP A 34 13.13 -10.21 7.63
C ASP A 34 13.30 -10.29 6.11
N TYR A 35 14.20 -9.52 5.51
CA TYR A 35 14.46 -9.50 4.08
C TYR A 35 15.97 -9.47 3.75
N PRO A 36 16.73 -10.53 4.08
CA PRO A 36 18.18 -10.55 3.89
C PRO A 36 18.61 -10.44 2.42
N GLU A 37 17.75 -10.86 1.49
CA GLU A 37 17.93 -10.73 0.05
C GLU A 37 16.72 -10.01 -0.55
N PHE A 38 16.56 -8.74 -0.19
CA PHE A 38 15.39 -7.97 -0.58
C PHE A 38 15.21 -7.90 -2.11
N SER A 39 14.10 -8.45 -2.59
CA SER A 39 13.67 -8.39 -3.99
C SER A 39 12.45 -7.48 -4.15
N ILE A 40 12.42 -6.72 -5.24
CA ILE A 40 11.39 -5.71 -5.55
C ILE A 40 9.97 -6.27 -5.45
N TYR A 41 9.74 -7.49 -5.96
CA TYR A 41 8.41 -8.10 -5.98
C TYR A 41 8.29 -9.16 -4.89
N THR A 42 8.24 -8.70 -3.65
CA THR A 42 8.10 -9.56 -2.46
C THR A 42 6.79 -9.27 -1.74
N ALA A 43 6.16 -10.30 -1.17
CA ALA A 43 4.98 -10.14 -0.33
C ALA A 43 5.37 -9.64 1.08
N PRO A 44 4.53 -8.85 1.75
CA PRO A 44 4.81 -8.37 3.10
C PRO A 44 4.81 -9.52 4.10
N LYS A 45 5.73 -9.48 5.07
CA LYS A 45 5.79 -10.44 6.17
C LYS A 45 4.88 -10.06 7.33
N ASN A 46 4.35 -11.10 7.98
CA ASN A 46 3.72 -11.02 9.28
C ASN A 46 4.37 -12.09 10.19
N PRO A 47 4.72 -11.76 11.44
CA PRO A 47 4.47 -10.48 12.11
C PRO A 47 5.34 -9.32 11.57
N HIS A 48 4.80 -8.10 11.57
CA HIS A 48 5.52 -6.85 11.28
C HIS A 48 6.07 -6.21 12.56
N PRO A 49 7.39 -6.19 12.79
CA PRO A 49 8.00 -5.83 14.08
C PRO A 49 7.62 -4.42 14.55
N ASP A 50 7.50 -3.48 13.61
CA ASP A 50 7.27 -2.06 13.90
C ASP A 50 5.82 -1.62 13.65
N SER A 51 4.89 -2.57 13.60
CA SER A 51 3.48 -2.25 13.48
C SER A 51 3.01 -1.39 14.66
N ILE A 52 2.46 -0.22 14.35
CA ILE A 52 1.76 0.67 15.29
C ILE A 52 0.24 0.51 15.21
N LEU A 53 -0.27 -0.42 14.39
CA LEU A 53 -1.71 -0.67 14.25
C LEU A 53 -2.40 -0.92 15.60
N TRP A 54 -1.68 -1.52 16.54
CA TRP A 54 -2.14 -1.77 17.91
C TRP A 54 -2.40 -0.53 18.75
N ARG A 55 -1.84 0.63 18.37
CA ARG A 55 -2.07 1.90 19.06
C ARG A 55 -3.37 2.58 18.61
N SER A 56 -3.90 2.18 17.45
CA SER A 56 -5.10 2.76 16.88
C SER A 56 -6.35 2.22 17.56
N LYS A 57 -7.29 3.12 17.89
CA LYS A 57 -8.64 2.77 18.35
C LYS A 57 -9.64 3.31 17.34
N TYR A 58 -10.55 2.46 16.89
CA TYR A 58 -11.61 2.84 15.97
C TYR A 58 -12.87 2.06 16.30
N ASN A 59 -13.95 2.77 16.59
CA ASN A 59 -15.26 2.19 16.86
C ASN A 59 -16.30 2.96 16.04
N PRO A 60 -16.80 2.40 14.93
CA PRO A 60 -17.72 3.10 14.05
C PRO A 60 -19.06 3.33 14.76
N GLY A 61 -19.58 4.56 14.68
CA GLY A 61 -20.88 4.91 15.28
C GLY A 61 -22.08 4.27 14.57
N ASN A 62 -21.92 3.86 13.31
CA ASN A 62 -22.90 3.11 12.53
C ASN A 62 -22.24 2.42 11.33
N ARG A 63 -22.99 1.57 10.64
CA ARG A 63 -22.50 0.79 9.48
C ARG A 63 -22.06 1.66 8.29
N LYS A 64 -22.61 2.85 8.09
CA LYS A 64 -22.25 3.70 6.94
C LYS A 64 -20.83 4.25 7.04
N VAL A 65 -20.31 4.38 8.26
CA VAL A 65 -18.97 4.91 8.50
C VAL A 65 -17.95 3.82 8.80
N ASP A 66 -18.37 2.55 8.96
CA ASP A 66 -17.46 1.44 9.24
C ASP A 66 -16.51 1.18 8.06
N ILE A 67 -15.31 1.72 8.13
CA ILE A 67 -14.28 1.51 7.11
C ILE A 67 -13.57 0.16 7.24
N LEU A 68 -13.68 -0.52 8.38
CA LEU A 68 -12.89 -1.72 8.67
C LEU A 68 -13.57 -2.99 8.16
N HIS A 69 -14.90 -3.08 8.21
CA HIS A 69 -15.67 -4.26 7.81
C HIS A 69 -15.05 -5.56 8.39
N ASP A 70 -14.82 -6.57 7.54
CA ASP A 70 -14.21 -7.85 7.93
C ASP A 70 -12.77 -7.72 8.43
N GLN A 71 -12.09 -6.60 8.18
CA GLN A 71 -10.74 -6.35 8.65
C GLN A 71 -10.68 -5.81 10.08
N ALA A 72 -11.82 -5.51 10.73
CA ALA A 72 -11.87 -5.08 12.12
C ALA A 72 -11.13 -6.02 13.07
N ARG A 73 -11.11 -7.33 12.77
CA ARG A 73 -10.36 -8.36 13.52
C ARG A 73 -8.84 -8.15 13.56
N TYR A 74 -8.26 -7.30 12.71
CA TYR A 74 -6.82 -7.02 12.70
C TYR A 74 -6.49 -5.68 13.35
N TRP A 75 -7.47 -4.78 13.47
CA TRP A 75 -7.28 -3.47 14.06
C TRP A 75 -6.96 -3.58 15.56
N GLY A 76 -6.05 -2.75 16.06
CA GLY A 76 -5.63 -2.85 17.47
C GLY A 76 -4.72 -4.05 17.78
N LYS A 77 -4.31 -4.86 16.80
CA LYS A 77 -3.39 -5.99 17.00
C LYS A 77 -1.93 -5.63 16.70
N ARG A 78 -1.03 -6.18 17.51
CA ARG A 78 0.42 -6.09 17.30
C ARG A 78 0.84 -6.96 16.13
N GLY A 79 1.94 -6.60 15.47
CA GLY A 79 2.54 -7.45 14.45
C GLY A 79 1.76 -7.53 13.14
N VAL A 80 0.71 -6.73 12.94
CA VAL A 80 -0.03 -6.76 11.67
C VAL A 80 0.59 -5.77 10.69
N HIS A 81 1.00 -6.26 9.54
CA HIS A 81 1.43 -5.43 8.41
C HIS A 81 0.21 -4.78 7.74
N TYR A 82 0.28 -3.48 7.46
CA TYR A 82 -0.83 -2.69 6.87
C TYR A 82 -1.28 -3.21 5.50
N HIS A 83 -0.32 -3.80 4.78
CA HIS A 83 -0.52 -4.35 3.44
C HIS A 83 -0.64 -5.88 3.41
N GLN A 84 -0.94 -6.55 4.54
CA GLN A 84 -0.90 -8.03 4.68
C GLN A 84 -1.66 -8.86 3.61
N PHE A 85 -2.59 -8.24 2.86
CA PHE A 85 -3.37 -8.89 1.81
C PHE A 85 -2.86 -8.60 0.39
N LEU A 86 -1.81 -7.76 0.25
CA LEU A 86 -1.16 -7.56 -1.03
C LEU A 86 -0.23 -8.73 -1.35
N SER A 87 -0.34 -9.25 -2.56
CA SER A 87 0.61 -10.20 -3.12
C SER A 87 1.95 -9.52 -3.43
N ALA A 88 2.97 -10.33 -3.65
CA ALA A 88 4.21 -9.89 -4.27
C ALA A 88 3.93 -9.04 -5.52
N GLY A 89 4.57 -7.88 -5.60
CA GLY A 89 4.41 -6.92 -6.71
C GLY A 89 3.09 -6.14 -6.74
N GLY A 90 2.23 -6.30 -5.74
CA GLY A 90 1.00 -5.51 -5.63
C GLY A 90 1.28 -4.05 -5.25
N ASN A 91 0.68 -3.11 -5.98
CA ASN A 91 0.68 -1.70 -5.59
C ASN A 91 -0.25 -1.43 -4.41
N THR A 92 0.16 -0.49 -3.56
CA THR A 92 -0.64 0.06 -2.47
C THR A 92 -1.83 0.87 -2.99
N LEU A 93 -2.76 1.21 -2.11
CA LEU A 93 -3.98 1.95 -2.49
C LEU A 93 -3.67 3.24 -3.27
N ASN A 94 -2.67 4.02 -2.83
CA ASN A 94 -2.31 5.28 -3.46
C ASN A 94 -1.97 5.11 -4.95
N TYR A 95 -1.21 4.06 -5.27
CA TYR A 95 -0.80 3.81 -6.65
C TYR A 95 -1.84 3.06 -7.48
N ARG A 96 -2.72 2.29 -6.85
CA ARG A 96 -3.94 1.81 -7.52
C ARG A 96 -4.82 2.98 -7.95
N LEU A 97 -5.00 3.99 -7.09
CA LEU A 97 -5.71 5.21 -7.45
C LEU A 97 -4.98 6.00 -8.55
N ALA A 98 -3.64 6.04 -8.52
CA ALA A 98 -2.85 6.65 -9.59
C ALA A 98 -3.05 5.94 -10.95
N ILE A 99 -3.21 4.62 -10.97
CA ILE A 99 -3.58 3.86 -12.19
C ILE A 99 -4.96 4.27 -12.69
N GLU A 100 -5.95 4.37 -11.81
CA GLU A 100 -7.29 4.78 -12.23
C GLU A 100 -7.31 6.22 -12.78
N LEU A 101 -6.62 7.15 -12.11
CA LEU A 101 -6.46 8.52 -12.59
C LEU A 101 -5.74 8.56 -13.94
N TYR A 102 -4.68 7.76 -14.09
CA TYR A 102 -3.93 7.66 -15.35
C TYR A 102 -4.83 7.19 -16.50
N ARG A 103 -5.63 6.14 -16.27
CA ARG A 103 -6.59 5.62 -17.26
C ARG A 103 -7.64 6.66 -17.62
N LEU A 104 -8.22 7.35 -16.62
CA LEU A 104 -9.19 8.42 -16.83
C LEU A 104 -8.62 9.52 -17.73
N ILE A 105 -7.39 9.96 -17.46
CA ILE A 105 -6.72 11.00 -18.26
C ILE A 105 -6.44 10.52 -19.68
N LEU A 106 -6.06 9.25 -19.87
CA LEU A 106 -5.86 8.69 -21.21
C LEU A 106 -7.17 8.64 -22.01
N ASP A 107 -8.28 8.34 -21.35
CA ASP A 107 -9.61 8.23 -21.98
C ASP A 107 -10.23 9.61 -22.27
N ARG A 108 -10.24 10.51 -21.28
CA ARG A 108 -10.90 11.83 -21.36
C ARG A 108 -9.97 12.98 -21.79
N GLY A 109 -8.68 12.73 -21.88
CA GLY A 109 -7.64 13.73 -22.19
C GLY A 109 -7.31 14.68 -21.04
N LYS A 110 -8.09 14.68 -19.95
CA LYS A 110 -7.89 15.53 -18.76
C LYS A 110 -8.59 14.94 -17.53
N TYR A 111 -8.20 15.41 -16.35
CA TYR A 111 -8.95 15.18 -15.11
C TYR A 111 -10.07 16.21 -14.98
N GLN A 112 -11.28 15.75 -14.65
CA GLN A 112 -12.46 16.58 -14.37
C GLN A 112 -13.09 16.10 -13.06
N PRO A 113 -12.98 16.85 -11.95
CA PRO A 113 -13.48 16.40 -10.65
C PRO A 113 -15.01 16.47 -10.51
N GLU A 114 -15.71 17.23 -11.37
CA GLU A 114 -17.16 17.44 -11.27
C GLU A 114 -18.04 16.56 -12.18
N GLU A 115 -17.45 15.60 -12.91
CA GLU A 115 -18.16 14.61 -13.74
C GLU A 115 -17.96 13.18 -13.22
#